data_AF-A0A923TTZ2-F1
#
_entry.id   AF-A0A923TTZ2-F1
#
_cell.length_a   1.000
_cell.length_b   1.000
_cell.length_c   1.000
_cell.angle_alpha   90.00
_cell.angle_beta   90.00
_cell.angle_gamma   90.00
#
_symmetry.space_group_name_H-M   'P 1'
#
loop_
_entity.id
_entity.type
_entity.pdbx_description
1 polymer ?
#
loop_
_entity_poly.entity_id
_entity_poly.type
_entity_poly.pdbx_seq_one_letter_code
_entity_poly.pdbx_strand_id
1 'polypeptide(L)'
;MWNLHPGMKPGAPQNASYSADVALEMKRKAEESAQRARLNQVFNTALVSSRSESHPDSAREIQALMDTPAFGAILQSIQLLAGEQGHSEMDAAREVIRTFRKMESLWTEYLVAEGVNRLQSP
;
A
#
# COMPACT_ATOMS: atom_id res chain seq x y z
N MET A 1 -55.73 15.42 -47.33
CA MET A 1 -55.66 15.73 -45.89
C MET A 1 -54.49 14.97 -45.31
N TRP A 2 -53.41 15.66 -44.98
CA TRP A 2 -52.21 15.05 -44.40
C TRP A 2 -52.32 15.11 -42.88
N ASN A 3 -52.40 13.95 -42.22
CA ASN A 3 -52.39 13.86 -40.76
C ASN A 3 -50.96 13.88 -40.24
N LEU A 4 -50.57 15.01 -39.63
CA LEU A 4 -49.33 15.17 -38.85
C LEU A 4 -49.48 14.42 -37.51
N HIS A 5 -48.58 13.49 -37.22
CA HIS A 5 -48.40 12.92 -35.88
C HIS A 5 -47.58 13.90 -35.01
N PRO A 6 -48.06 14.30 -33.81
CA PRO A 6 -47.29 15.10 -32.88
C PRO A 6 -46.61 14.21 -31.82
N GLY A 7 -45.33 14.48 -31.54
CA GLY A 7 -44.76 14.23 -30.20
C GLY A 7 -43.75 13.09 -30.07
N MET A 8 -42.58 13.20 -30.71
CA MET A 8 -41.36 12.67 -30.08
C MET A 8 -40.90 13.68 -29.02
N LYS A 9 -40.97 13.30 -27.74
CA LYS A 9 -40.36 14.06 -26.64
C LYS A 9 -38.83 14.06 -26.81
N PRO A 10 -38.14 15.19 -26.54
CA PRO A 10 -36.69 15.19 -26.47
C PRO A 10 -36.24 14.33 -25.28
N GLY A 11 -35.36 13.37 -25.54
CA GLY A 11 -34.76 12.53 -24.51
C GLY A 11 -33.98 13.38 -23.51
N ALA A 12 -34.31 13.23 -22.22
CA ALA A 12 -33.54 13.79 -21.11
C ALA A 12 -32.16 13.10 -20.99
N PRO A 13 -31.20 13.69 -20.26
CA PRO A 13 -29.76 13.54 -20.51
C PRO A 13 -29.17 12.30 -19.86
N GLN A 14 -29.34 11.12 -20.46
CA GLN A 14 -28.66 9.90 -19.98
C GLN A 14 -27.12 9.98 -20.11
N ASN A 15 -26.60 10.78 -21.04
CA ASN A 15 -25.15 10.94 -21.26
C ASN A 15 -24.42 11.71 -20.14
N ALA A 16 -25.08 12.62 -19.42
CA ALA A 16 -24.43 13.45 -18.42
C ALA A 16 -24.16 12.70 -17.10
N SER A 17 -25.10 11.83 -16.69
CA SER A 17 -24.95 10.99 -15.49
C SER A 17 -23.82 9.98 -15.65
N TYR A 18 -23.77 9.29 -16.79
CA TYR A 18 -22.73 8.30 -17.08
C TYR A 18 -21.33 8.92 -17.13
N SER A 19 -21.22 10.14 -17.69
CA SER A 19 -19.97 10.89 -17.70
C SER A 19 -19.51 11.32 -16.30
N ALA A 20 -20.44 11.63 -15.39
CA ALA A 20 -20.13 12.03 -14.03
C ALA A 20 -19.66 10.85 -13.17
N ASP A 21 -20.31 9.69 -13.29
CA ASP A 21 -19.95 8.46 -12.56
C ASP A 21 -18.56 7.95 -12.97
N VAL A 22 -18.23 8.01 -14.26
CA VAL A 22 -16.91 7.67 -14.77
C VAL A 22 -15.84 8.66 -14.28
N ALA A 23 -16.15 9.96 -14.27
CA ALA A 23 -15.22 10.97 -13.77
C ALA A 23 -14.94 10.82 -12.27
N LEU A 24 -15.95 10.46 -11.47
CA LEU A 24 -15.81 10.20 -10.04
C LEU A 24 -14.92 8.98 -9.76
N GLU A 25 -15.14 7.88 -10.49
CA GLU A 25 -14.32 6.67 -10.34
C GLU A 25 -12.87 6.90 -10.77
N MET A 26 -12.64 7.66 -11.85
CA MET A 26 -11.29 8.04 -12.26
C MET A 26 -10.60 8.90 -11.19
N LYS A 27 -11.32 9.85 -10.60
CA LYS A 27 -10.80 10.69 -9.52
C LYS A 27 -10.42 9.84 -8.30
N ARG A 28 -11.29 8.91 -7.87
CA ARG A 28 -11.01 7.99 -6.75
C ARG A 28 -9.76 7.16 -6.98
N LYS A 29 -9.62 6.55 -8.17
CA LYS A 29 -8.42 5.77 -8.52
C LYS A 29 -7.16 6.62 -8.53
N ALA A 30 -7.24 7.86 -9.01
CA ALA A 30 -6.12 8.79 -8.99
C ALA A 30 -5.70 9.15 -7.56
N GLU A 31 -6.66 9.42 -6.67
CA GLU A 31 -6.42 9.69 -5.25
C GLU A 31 -5.79 8.48 -4.53
N GLU A 32 -6.29 7.27 -4.78
CA GLU A 32 -5.73 6.03 -4.24
C GLU A 32 -4.29 5.78 -4.70
N SER A 33 -4.01 6.01 -6.00
CA SER A 33 -2.67 5.89 -6.56
C SER A 33 -1.70 6.91 -5.93
N ALA A 34 -2.13 8.17 -5.81
CA ALA A 34 -1.33 9.22 -5.18
C ALA A 34 -1.06 8.93 -3.70
N GLN A 35 -2.06 8.44 -2.98
CA GLN A 35 -1.92 8.04 -1.58
C GLN A 35 -0.95 6.86 -1.43
N ARG A 36 -1.04 5.84 -2.29
CA ARG A 36 -0.10 4.71 -2.32
C ARG A 36 1.33 5.19 -2.57
N ALA A 37 1.54 6.09 -3.55
CA ALA A 37 2.85 6.66 -3.84
C ALA A 37 3.43 7.42 -2.62
N ARG A 38 2.60 8.23 -1.96
CA ARG A 38 3.00 8.95 -0.74
C ARG A 38 3.39 7.99 0.39
N LEU A 39 2.59 6.95 0.63
CA LEU A 39 2.89 5.96 1.68
C LEU A 39 4.16 5.18 1.38
N ASN A 40 4.41 4.82 0.12
CA ASN A 40 5.67 4.19 -0.30
C ASN A 40 6.88 5.08 0.00
N GLN A 41 6.78 6.39 -0.28
CA GLN A 41 7.84 7.34 0.04
C GLN A 41 8.10 7.42 1.55
N VAL A 42 7.05 7.61 2.34
CA VAL A 42 7.15 7.68 3.82
C VAL A 42 7.78 6.41 4.38
N PHE A 43 7.31 5.25 3.91
CA PHE A 43 7.82 3.95 4.31
C PHE A 43 9.33 3.82 3.99
N ASN A 44 9.74 4.13 2.76
CA ASN A 44 11.13 4.03 2.35
C ASN A 44 12.04 4.97 3.16
N THR A 45 11.59 6.20 3.43
CA THR A 45 12.32 7.13 4.28
C THR A 45 12.46 6.60 5.70
N ALA A 46 11.37 6.10 6.29
CA ALA A 46 11.38 5.53 7.63
C ALA A 46 12.37 4.36 7.71
N LEU A 47 12.30 3.44 6.75
CA LEU A 47 13.17 2.26 6.68
C LEU A 47 14.66 2.60 6.64
N VAL A 48 15.06 3.61 5.85
CA VAL A 48 16.46 4.06 5.78
C VAL A 48 16.88 4.73 7.09
N SER A 49 15.98 5.48 7.73
CA SER A 49 16.28 6.22 8.97
C SER A 49 16.26 5.38 10.25
N SER A 50 15.55 4.25 10.27
CA SER A 50 15.21 3.49 11.49
C SER A 50 16.18 2.34 11.80
N ARG A 51 17.48 2.47 11.48
CA ARG A 51 18.46 1.43 11.82
C ARG A 51 18.41 1.14 13.31
N SER A 52 18.12 -0.10 13.67
CA SER A 52 18.07 -0.51 15.07
C SER A 52 19.46 -0.72 15.65
N GLU A 53 19.60 -0.39 16.93
CA GLU A 53 20.77 -0.73 17.73
C GLU A 53 20.69 -2.18 18.20
N SER A 54 21.85 -2.76 18.56
CA SER A 54 21.91 -4.09 19.16
C SER A 54 21.47 -4.01 20.63
N HIS A 55 20.48 -4.82 21.02
CA HIS A 55 20.00 -4.88 22.41
C HIS A 55 20.54 -6.13 23.13
N PRO A 56 21.06 -5.98 24.36
CA PRO A 56 21.66 -7.09 25.12
C PRO A 56 20.65 -8.08 25.73
N ASP A 57 19.38 -7.70 25.89
CA ASP A 57 18.32 -8.56 26.46
C ASP A 57 17.15 -8.74 25.48
N SER A 58 17.31 -9.70 24.56
CA SER A 58 16.35 -9.90 23.47
C SER A 58 14.97 -10.34 23.96
N ALA A 59 14.85 -11.03 25.10
CA ALA A 59 13.56 -11.56 25.55
C ALA A 59 12.63 -10.45 26.05
N ARG A 60 13.16 -9.52 26.86
CA ARG A 60 12.38 -8.37 27.35
C ARG A 60 12.02 -7.41 26.23
N GLU A 61 12.92 -7.20 25.27
CA GLU A 61 12.66 -6.35 24.11
C GLU A 61 11.60 -6.93 23.18
N ILE A 62 11.60 -8.26 22.96
CA ILE A 62 10.52 -8.92 22.21
C ILE A 62 9.17 -8.65 22.86
N GLN A 63 9.09 -8.81 24.19
CA GLN A 63 7.84 -8.58 24.91
C GLN A 63 7.41 -7.11 24.83
N ALA A 64 8.33 -6.17 25.06
CA ALA A 64 8.05 -4.75 24.93
C ALA A 64 7.57 -4.39 23.51
N LEU A 65 8.15 -4.99 22.47
CA LEU A 65 7.76 -4.79 21.08
C LEU A 65 6.34 -5.29 20.80
N MET A 66 5.97 -6.46 21.34
CA MET A 66 4.63 -7.04 21.18
C MET A 66 3.52 -6.15 21.76
N ASP A 67 3.83 -5.34 22.77
CA ASP A 67 2.89 -4.42 23.41
C ASP A 67 2.75 -3.08 22.66
N THR A 68 3.52 -2.86 21.59
CA THR A 68 3.47 -1.59 20.86
C THR A 68 2.27 -1.50 19.90
N PRO A 69 1.71 -0.29 19.69
CA PRO A 69 0.69 -0.07 18.65
C PRO A 69 1.17 -0.43 17.24
N ALA A 70 2.47 -0.26 16.96
CA ALA A 70 3.07 -0.63 15.69
C ALA A 70 3.01 -2.15 15.44
N PHE A 71 3.28 -2.96 16.47
CA PHE A 71 3.10 -4.40 16.38
C PHE A 71 1.63 -4.79 16.21
N GLY A 72 0.72 -4.10 16.90
CA GLY A 72 -0.72 -4.24 16.69
C GLY A 72 -1.15 -3.99 15.23
N ALA A 73 -0.59 -2.97 14.57
CA ALA A 73 -0.84 -2.71 13.15
C ALA A 73 -0.33 -3.84 12.24
N ILE A 74 0.80 -4.46 12.57
CA ILE A 74 1.31 -5.65 11.85
C ILE A 74 0.31 -6.80 11.97
N LEU A 75 -0.20 -7.08 13.17
CA LEU A 75 -1.22 -8.13 13.36
C LEU A 75 -2.51 -7.87 12.57
N GLN A 76 -2.97 -6.61 12.52
CA GLN A 76 -4.14 -6.24 11.70
C GLN A 76 -3.90 -6.46 10.20
N SER A 77 -2.68 -6.18 9.71
CA SER A 77 -2.35 -6.43 8.30
C SER A 77 -2.38 -7.91 7.94
N ILE A 78 -2.04 -8.80 8.89
CA ILE A 78 -2.17 -10.25 8.70
C ILE A 78 -3.63 -10.65 8.54
N GLN A 79 -4.51 -10.14 9.40
CA GLN A 79 -5.95 -10.41 9.32
C GLN A 79 -6.55 -9.89 8.02
N LEU A 80 -6.18 -8.67 7.61
CA LEU A 80 -6.60 -8.08 6.35
C LEU A 80 -6.16 -8.95 5.16
N LEU A 81 -4.89 -9.33 5.12
CA LEU A 81 -4.33 -10.14 4.03
C LEU A 81 -4.97 -11.52 3.95
N ALA A 82 -5.21 -12.17 5.09
CA ALA A 82 -5.91 -13.44 5.17
C ALA A 82 -7.32 -13.33 4.57
N GLY A 83 -8.05 -12.25 4.91
CA GLY A 83 -9.37 -11.95 4.36
C GLY A 83 -9.37 -11.66 2.86
N GLU A 84 -8.41 -10.85 2.38
CA GLU A 84 -8.30 -10.47 0.96
C GLU A 84 -7.93 -11.67 0.06
N GLN A 85 -7.05 -12.56 0.53
CA GLN A 85 -6.57 -13.70 -0.25
C GLN A 85 -7.39 -15.00 -0.02
N GLY A 86 -8.26 -15.03 0.98
CA GLY A 86 -8.97 -16.25 1.39
C GLY A 86 -8.04 -17.33 1.94
N HIS A 87 -6.89 -16.95 2.50
CA HIS A 87 -5.88 -17.84 3.05
C HIS A 87 -6.01 -17.96 4.58
N SER A 88 -5.32 -18.95 5.16
CA SER A 88 -5.21 -19.03 6.62
C SER A 88 -4.40 -17.85 7.19
N GLU A 89 -4.70 -17.43 8.41
CA GLU A 89 -3.93 -16.38 9.11
C GLU A 89 -2.44 -16.73 9.21
N MET A 90 -2.12 -18.02 9.36
CA MET A 90 -0.74 -18.50 9.39
C MET A 90 -0.02 -18.28 8.04
N ASP A 91 -0.69 -18.52 6.92
CA ASP A 91 -0.10 -18.31 5.60
C ASP A 91 0.06 -16.82 5.28
N ALA A 92 -0.93 -16.01 5.64
CA ALA A 92 -0.83 -14.55 5.58
C ALA A 92 0.33 -14.02 6.44
N ALA A 93 0.48 -14.53 7.67
CA ALA A 93 1.59 -14.17 8.56
C ALA A 93 2.95 -14.51 7.93
N ARG A 94 3.09 -15.71 7.34
CA ARG A 94 4.31 -16.11 6.61
C ARG A 94 4.59 -15.18 5.44
N GLU A 95 3.57 -14.73 4.71
CA GLU A 95 3.72 -13.81 3.59
C GLU A 95 4.17 -12.42 4.04
N VAL A 96 3.54 -11.86 5.07
CA VAL A 96 3.93 -10.57 5.68
C VAL A 96 5.39 -10.62 6.15
N ILE A 97 5.77 -11.65 6.91
CA ILE A 97 7.15 -11.81 7.41
C ILE A 97 8.15 -11.97 6.25
N ARG A 98 7.82 -12.77 5.22
CA ARG A 98 8.68 -12.92 4.04
C ARG A 98 8.88 -11.59 3.31
N THR A 99 7.84 -10.78 3.22
CA THR A 99 7.90 -9.47 2.60
C THR A 99 8.87 -8.55 3.34
N PHE A 100 8.79 -8.48 4.69
CA PHE A 100 9.73 -7.71 5.49
C PHE A 100 11.18 -8.20 5.35
N ARG A 101 11.42 -9.51 5.43
CA ARG A 101 12.78 -10.06 5.27
C ARG A 101 13.39 -9.80 3.89
N LYS A 102 12.58 -9.97 2.84
CA LYS A 102 13.03 -9.68 1.46
C LYS A 102 13.41 -8.21 1.30
N MET A 103 12.61 -7.33 1.89
CA MET A 103 12.84 -5.90 1.86
C MET A 103 14.12 -5.51 2.60
N GLU A 104 14.36 -6.05 3.80
CA GLU A 104 15.60 -5.84 4.56
C GLU A 104 16.83 -6.29 3.76
N SER A 105 16.78 -7.46 3.12
CA SER A 105 17.87 -7.96 2.26
C SER A 105 18.16 -7.00 1.10
N LEU A 106 17.14 -6.62 0.33
CA LEU A 106 17.28 -5.74 -0.83
C LEU A 106 17.86 -4.37 -0.45
N TRP A 107 17.42 -3.80 0.67
CA TRP A 107 17.94 -2.51 1.14
C TRP A 107 19.36 -2.62 1.67
N THR A 108 19.70 -3.71 2.35
CA THR A 108 21.08 -3.96 2.80
C THR A 108 22.00 -4.08 1.59
N GLU A 109 21.62 -4.87 0.59
CA GLU A 109 22.37 -5.03 -0.66
C GLU A 109 22.54 -3.70 -1.40
N TYR A 110 21.46 -2.91 -1.52
CA TYR A 110 21.49 -1.59 -2.16
C TYR A 110 22.43 -0.62 -1.44
N LEU A 111 22.34 -0.52 -0.11
CA LEU A 111 23.20 0.38 0.68
C LEU A 111 24.67 -0.03 0.63
N VAL A 112 24.96 -1.33 0.61
CA VAL A 112 26.32 -1.83 0.42
C VAL A 112 26.84 -1.46 -0.97
N ALA A 113 26.06 -1.68 -2.03
CA ALA A 113 26.45 -1.31 -3.39
C ALA A 113 26.69 0.21 -3.54
N GLU A 114 25.81 1.03 -2.98
CA GLU A 114 25.94 2.49 -2.97
C GLU A 114 27.18 2.95 -2.18
N GLY A 115 27.45 2.31 -1.02
CA GLY A 115 28.65 2.57 -0.24
C GLY A 115 29.94 2.22 -0.99
N VAL A 116 29.97 1.08 -1.67
CA VAL A 116 31.10 0.66 -2.52
C VAL A 116 31.30 1.62 -3.69
N ASN A 117 30.24 2.02 -4.38
CA ASN A 117 30.31 2.96 -5.51
C ASN A 117 30.91 4.32 -5.11
N ARG A 118 30.57 4.82 -3.92
CA ARG A 118 31.13 6.07 -3.37
C ARG A 118 32.60 5.96 -2.98
N LEU A 119 33.08 4.76 -2.64
CA LEU A 119 34.49 4.51 -2.35
C LEU A 119 35.33 4.30 -3.61
N GLN A 120 34.71 3.85 -4.70
CA GLN A 120 35.37 3.61 -5.99
C GLN A 120 35.35 4.82 -6.93
N SER A 121 34.50 5.81 -6.67
CA SER A 121 34.47 7.08 -7.40
C SER A 121 35.28 8.12 -6.60
N PRO A 122 36.49 8.52 -7.05
CA PRO A 122 37.34 9.48 -6.34
C PRO A 122 36.76 10.90 -6.30
#